data_AF-A0AAV1RXT9-F1
#
_entry.id   AF-A0AAV1RXT9-F1
#
_cell.length_a   1.000
_cell.length_b   1.000
_cell.length_c   1.000
_cell.angle_alpha   90.00
_cell.angle_beta   90.00
_cell.angle_gamma   90.00
#
_symmetry.space_group_name_H-M   'P 1'
#
loop_
_entity.id
_entity.type
_entity.pdbx_description
1 polymer ?
#
loop_
_entity_poly.entity_id
_entity_poly.type
_entity_poly.pdbx_seq_one_letter_code
_entity_poly.pdbx_strand_id
1 'polypeptide(L)'
;MISSVRGFDLLIIEFIIKYYAIYSLEAVMEDEEIRGGDKLILRGLRFHGFHGVKPEERTLGQKFVIDVDAWMDLRPAGLSDCLSDTISYTEIYRIVKEVVEGLPQNLLESVAQLIASTTLTKFPQISAVRVKVGKPHVAVHGPLDYLGVEILRRRSGDTPN
;
A
#
# COMPACT_ATOMS: atom_id res chain seq x y z
N MET A 1 -46.69 29.89 2.08
CA MET A 1 -46.39 30.18 3.51
C MET A 1 -45.41 29.10 3.97
N ILE A 2 -44.23 29.52 4.40
CA ILE A 2 -43.00 28.72 4.53
C ILE A 2 -43.10 27.82 5.78
N SER A 3 -42.93 26.50 5.64
CA SER A 3 -42.93 25.56 6.78
C SER A 3 -41.51 25.29 7.28
N SER A 4 -41.26 25.82 8.47
CA SER A 4 -40.15 25.64 9.42
C SER A 4 -39.55 24.22 9.47
N VAL A 5 -38.26 24.11 9.12
CA VAL A 5 -37.38 23.03 9.61
C VAL A 5 -36.42 23.68 10.62
N ARG A 6 -36.73 23.57 11.91
CA ARG A 6 -35.88 24.06 13.00
C ARG A 6 -35.03 22.92 13.54
N GLY A 7 -33.74 23.19 13.63
CA GLY A 7 -32.89 22.80 14.76
C GLY A 7 -32.49 21.33 14.81
N PHE A 8 -31.42 20.97 14.10
CA PHE A 8 -30.58 19.89 14.59
C PHE A 8 -30.01 20.33 15.95
N ASP A 9 -30.18 19.48 16.96
CA ASP A 9 -29.76 19.73 18.34
C ASP A 9 -28.24 19.96 18.36
N LEU A 10 -27.79 21.12 18.86
CA LEU A 10 -26.38 21.52 18.80
C LEU A 10 -25.49 20.52 19.54
N LEU A 11 -26.03 19.87 20.59
CA LEU A 11 -25.37 18.79 21.33
C LEU A 11 -25.08 17.55 20.47
N ILE A 12 -25.96 17.20 19.54
CA ILE A 12 -25.78 16.04 18.66
C ILE A 12 -24.67 16.32 17.65
N ILE A 13 -24.63 17.54 17.11
CA ILE A 13 -23.57 17.96 16.18
C ILE A 13 -22.21 17.96 16.87
N GLU A 14 -22.10 18.50 18.10
CA GLU A 14 -20.85 18.47 18.87
C GLU A 14 -20.40 17.04 19.20
N PHE A 15 -21.33 16.15 19.55
CA PHE A 15 -21.01 14.75 19.82
C PHE A 15 -20.46 14.03 18.58
N ILE A 16 -21.10 14.24 17.42
CA ILE A 16 -20.65 13.67 16.14
C ILE A 16 -19.26 14.21 15.79
N ILE A 17 -19.05 15.53 15.85
CA ILE A 17 -17.75 16.14 15.55
C ILE A 17 -16.66 15.58 16.48
N LYS A 18 -16.94 15.47 17.79
CA LYS A 18 -15.99 14.94 18.77
C LYS A 18 -15.68 13.46 18.52
N TYR A 19 -16.69 12.66 18.19
CA TYR A 19 -16.51 11.25 17.84
C TYR A 19 -15.63 11.08 16.59
N TYR A 20 -15.94 11.79 15.50
CA TYR A 20 -15.13 11.74 14.27
C TYR A 20 -13.73 12.31 14.47
N ALA A 21 -13.56 13.34 15.29
CA ALA A 21 -12.25 13.91 15.61
C ALA A 21 -11.38 12.93 16.41
N ILE A 22 -11.95 12.23 17.41
CA ILE A 22 -11.24 11.19 18.17
C ILE A 22 -10.83 10.04 17.25
N TYR A 23 -11.75 9.54 16.43
CA TYR A 23 -11.46 8.46 15.47
C TYR A 23 -10.38 8.87 14.45
N SER A 24 -10.39 10.13 14.02
CA SER A 24 -9.37 10.69 13.12
C SER A 24 -8.02 10.82 13.82
N LEU A 25 -7.99 11.21 15.10
CA LEU A 25 -6.75 11.30 15.89
C LEU A 25 -6.14 9.92 16.15
N GLU A 26 -6.94 8.91 16.51
CA GLU A 26 -6.46 7.54 16.68
C GLU A 26 -5.87 6.97 15.38
N ALA A 27 -6.56 7.15 14.24
CA ALA A 27 -6.06 6.71 12.94
C ALA A 27 -4.75 7.42 12.54
N VAL A 28 -4.64 8.72 12.82
CA VAL A 28 -3.41 9.50 12.55
C VAL A 28 -2.26 9.05 13.45
N MET A 29 -2.54 8.72 14.72
CA MET A 29 -1.53 8.21 15.65
C MET A 29 -1.01 6.82 15.26
N GLU A 30 -1.89 5.91 14.84
CA GLU A 30 -1.48 4.59 14.30
C GLU A 30 -0.68 4.70 13.00
N ASP A 31 -1.00 5.68 12.14
CA ASP A 31 -0.22 6.00 10.94
C ASP A 31 1.21 6.48 11.27
N GLU A 32 1.39 7.29 12.33
CA GLU A 32 2.71 7.73 12.78
C GLU A 32 3.51 6.62 13.47
N GLU A 33 2.87 5.79 14.29
CA GLU A 33 3.55 4.71 15.00
C GLU A 33 4.11 3.66 14.02
N ILE A 34 3.38 3.36 12.94
CA ILE A 34 3.89 2.50 11.87
C ILE A 34 5.03 3.19 11.10
N ARG A 35 4.94 4.50 10.85
CA ARG A 35 6.06 5.22 10.22
C ARG A 35 7.34 5.17 11.06
N GLY A 36 7.24 4.96 12.37
CA GLY A 36 8.36 4.78 13.29
C GLY A 36 8.86 3.34 13.50
N GLY A 37 8.12 2.33 13.05
CA GLY A 37 8.47 0.92 13.26
C GLY A 37 9.55 0.37 12.30
N ASP A 38 10.20 -0.72 12.71
CA ASP A 38 11.16 -1.48 11.91
C ASP A 38 10.52 -1.99 10.60
N LYS A 39 11.32 -2.04 9.52
CA LYS A 39 10.84 -2.51 8.22
C LYS A 39 11.93 -3.06 7.31
N LEU A 40 11.54 -4.00 6.47
CA LEU A 40 12.31 -4.42 5.30
C LEU A 40 12.04 -3.46 4.13
N ILE A 41 13.09 -3.09 3.41
CA ILE A 41 13.06 -2.06 2.38
C ILE A 41 13.49 -2.63 1.03
N LEU A 42 12.63 -2.51 0.02
CA LEU A 42 12.95 -2.75 -1.38
C LEU A 42 12.72 -1.47 -2.17
N ARG A 43 13.70 -1.07 -2.99
CA ARG A 43 13.68 0.21 -3.71
C ARG A 43 14.05 0.06 -5.16
N GLY A 44 13.32 0.78 -6.01
CA GLY A 44 13.63 0.92 -7.42
C GLY A 44 13.64 -0.39 -8.18
N LEU A 45 12.82 -1.37 -7.77
CA LEU A 45 12.73 -2.66 -8.46
C LEU A 45 12.15 -2.42 -9.85
N ARG A 46 12.79 -2.97 -10.89
CA ARG A 46 12.41 -2.71 -12.28
C ARG A 46 12.05 -4.00 -12.97
N PHE A 47 10.82 -4.06 -13.48
CA PHE A 47 10.30 -5.21 -14.20
C PHE A 47 9.59 -4.77 -15.47
N HIS A 48 9.51 -5.67 -16.45
CA HIS A 48 8.73 -5.45 -17.66
C HIS A 48 7.37 -6.13 -17.51
N GLY A 49 6.29 -5.38 -17.66
CA GLY A 49 4.92 -5.89 -17.55
C GLY A 49 4.04 -5.36 -18.68
N PHE A 50 2.84 -5.94 -18.78
CA PHE A 50 1.87 -5.61 -19.84
C PHE A 50 0.63 -4.92 -19.27
N HIS A 51 0.77 -4.23 -18.14
CA HIS A 51 -0.34 -3.56 -17.47
C HIS A 51 -0.73 -2.26 -18.16
N GLY A 52 -2.02 -1.98 -18.15
CA GLY A 52 -2.57 -0.77 -18.73
C GLY A 52 -3.94 -0.96 -19.36
N VAL A 53 -4.62 0.16 -19.56
CA VAL A 53 -5.94 0.20 -20.20
C VAL A 53 -5.80 0.24 -21.72
N LYS A 54 -4.72 0.85 -22.23
CA LYS A 54 -4.55 1.04 -23.68
C LYS A 54 -4.09 -0.27 -24.34
N PRO A 55 -4.62 -0.64 -25.51
CA PRO A 55 -4.22 -1.85 -26.22
C PRO A 55 -2.71 -1.96 -26.46
N GLU A 56 -2.05 -0.84 -26.74
CA GLU A 56 -0.60 -0.77 -26.98
C GLU A 56 0.19 -1.14 -25.73
N GLU A 57 -0.30 -0.76 -24.54
CA GLU A 57 0.33 -1.10 -23.26
C GLU A 57 0.27 -2.60 -22.98
N ARG A 58 -0.80 -3.26 -23.44
CA ARG A 58 -1.02 -4.70 -23.25
C ARG A 58 -0.28 -5.56 -24.27
N THR A 59 0.11 -4.98 -25.41
CA THR A 59 0.81 -5.69 -26.49
C THR A 59 2.32 -5.44 -26.45
N LEU A 60 2.75 -4.19 -26.33
CA LEU A 60 4.17 -3.84 -26.26
C LEU A 60 4.75 -4.03 -24.86
N GLY A 61 3.93 -3.80 -23.84
CA GLY A 61 4.39 -3.73 -22.46
C GLY A 61 5.29 -2.53 -22.20
N GLN A 62 5.73 -2.39 -20.95
CA GLN A 62 6.67 -1.36 -20.54
C GLN A 62 7.31 -1.69 -19.19
N LYS A 63 8.29 -0.86 -18.80
CA LYS A 63 8.91 -0.93 -17.48
C LYS A 63 7.99 -0.36 -16.40
N PHE A 64 7.95 -1.03 -15.27
CA PHE A 64 7.39 -0.55 -14.01
C PHE A 64 8.51 -0.42 -12.97
N VAL A 65 8.39 0.57 -12.09
CA VAL A 65 9.32 0.80 -10.97
C VAL A 65 8.56 0.60 -9.68
N ILE A 66 9.02 -0.33 -8.83
CA ILE A 66 8.31 -0.70 -7.60
C ILE A 66 9.19 -0.41 -6.37
N ASP A 67 8.59 0.24 -5.38
CA ASP A 67 9.13 0.28 -4.01
C ASP A 67 8.21 -0.50 -3.08
N VAL A 68 8.80 -1.22 -2.14
CA VAL A 68 8.06 -1.93 -1.08
C VAL A 68 8.68 -1.60 0.27
N ASP A 69 7.84 -1.25 1.23
CA ASP A 69 8.15 -1.33 2.66
C ASP A 69 7.29 -2.41 3.29
N ALA A 70 7.90 -3.30 4.07
CA ALA A 70 7.22 -4.33 4.83
C ALA A 70 7.58 -4.18 6.32
N TRP A 71 6.61 -3.77 7.12
CA TRP A 71 6.80 -3.53 8.55
C TRP A 71 6.69 -4.83 9.34
N MET A 72 7.70 -5.10 10.16
CA MET A 72 7.77 -6.22 11.10
C MET A 72 8.82 -5.92 12.17
N ASP A 73 8.74 -6.59 13.33
CA ASP A 73 9.76 -6.49 14.35
C ASP A 73 11.08 -7.14 13.87
N LEU A 74 12.15 -6.35 13.76
CA LEU A 74 13.46 -6.85 13.34
C LEU A 74 14.42 -7.09 14.52
N ARG A 75 14.01 -6.76 15.75
CA ARG A 75 14.84 -6.95 16.95
C ARG A 75 15.25 -8.41 17.17
N PRO A 76 14.38 -9.43 16.99
CA PRO A 76 14.79 -10.82 17.17
C PRO A 76 15.97 -11.20 16.28
N ALA A 77 15.88 -10.92 14.97
CA ALA A 77 16.96 -11.20 14.03
C ALA A 77 18.21 -10.34 14.29
N GLY A 78 18.04 -9.09 14.72
CA GLY A 78 19.17 -8.22 15.09
C GLY A 78 19.94 -8.71 16.32
N LEU A 79 19.29 -9.44 17.23
CA LEU A 79 19.93 -10.04 18.41
C LEU A 79 20.53 -11.43 18.11
N SER A 80 19.89 -12.21 17.26
CA SER A 80 20.29 -13.60 17.00
C SER A 80 21.23 -13.77 15.81
N ASP A 81 21.24 -12.82 14.88
CA ASP A 81 21.90 -12.93 13.56
C ASP A 81 21.44 -14.16 12.74
N CYS A 82 20.22 -14.63 12.98
CA CYS A 82 19.64 -15.80 12.31
C CYS A 82 18.57 -15.38 11.28
N LEU A 83 18.73 -15.84 10.04
CA LEU A 83 17.75 -15.59 8.96
C LEU A 83 16.35 -16.15 9.28
N SER A 84 16.26 -17.19 10.11
CA SER A 84 14.98 -17.78 10.54
C SER A 84 14.11 -16.83 11.36
N ASP A 85 14.71 -15.80 11.97
CA ASP A 85 14.02 -14.85 12.83
C ASP A 85 13.57 -13.59 12.06
N THR A 86 13.73 -13.60 10.73
CA THR A 86 13.26 -12.55 9.84
C THR A 86 12.68 -13.15 8.55
N ILE A 87 12.25 -12.28 7.64
CA ILE A 87 11.83 -12.66 6.29
C ILE A 87 12.91 -12.23 5.32
N SER A 88 13.33 -13.16 4.46
CA SER A 88 14.22 -12.81 3.36
C SER A 88 13.52 -11.83 2.42
N TYR A 89 14.09 -10.63 2.25
CA TYR A 89 13.62 -9.65 1.25
C TYR A 89 13.63 -10.21 -0.18
N THR A 90 14.40 -11.27 -0.46
CA THR A 90 14.38 -11.95 -1.76
C THR A 90 13.06 -12.66 -2.04
N GLU A 91 12.33 -13.09 -1.00
CA GLU A 91 10.99 -13.65 -1.17
C GLU A 91 9.97 -12.58 -1.54
N ILE A 92 10.05 -11.40 -0.91
CA ILE A 92 9.19 -10.25 -1.26
C ILE A 92 9.50 -9.79 -2.70
N TYR A 93 10.78 -9.76 -3.09
CA TYR A 93 11.19 -9.49 -4.46
C TYR A 93 10.52 -10.44 -5.47
N ARG A 94 10.47 -11.74 -5.17
CA ARG A 94 9.83 -12.74 -6.05
C ARG A 94 8.34 -12.49 -6.19
N ILE A 95 7.63 -12.18 -5.10
CA ILE A 95 6.22 -11.79 -5.15
C ILE A 95 6.02 -10.59 -6.09
N VAL A 96 6.83 -9.54 -5.92
CA VAL A 96 6.72 -8.34 -6.77
C VAL A 96 6.96 -8.70 -8.23
N LYS A 97 8.02 -9.47 -8.51
CA LYS A 97 8.35 -9.92 -9.87
C LYS A 97 7.20 -10.71 -10.50
N GLU A 98 6.67 -11.71 -9.79
CA GLU A 98 5.58 -12.57 -10.26
C GLU A 98 4.32 -11.77 -10.56
N VAL A 99 3.97 -10.79 -9.72
CA VAL A 99 2.79 -9.95 -9.97
C VAL A 99 3.00 -9.04 -11.17
N VAL A 100 4.17 -8.40 -11.31
CA VAL A 100 4.40 -7.40 -12.37
C VAL A 100 4.65 -8.04 -13.74
N GLU A 101 5.34 -9.19 -13.79
CA GLU A 101 5.58 -9.94 -15.03
C GLU A 101 4.42 -10.90 -15.37
N GLY A 102 3.46 -11.05 -14.45
CA GLY A 102 2.34 -11.98 -14.56
C GLY A 102 1.11 -11.43 -15.29
N LEU A 103 -0.07 -11.82 -14.81
CA LEU A 103 -1.34 -11.53 -15.48
C LEU A 103 -1.59 -10.01 -15.63
N PRO A 104 -1.85 -9.51 -16.84
CA PRO A 104 -2.00 -8.08 -17.07
C PRO A 104 -3.22 -7.46 -16.39
N GLN A 105 -2.98 -6.59 -15.40
CA GLN A 105 -3.98 -5.69 -14.82
C GLN A 105 -4.21 -4.44 -15.67
N ASN A 106 -5.39 -3.83 -15.53
CA ASN A 106 -5.70 -2.57 -16.19
C ASN A 106 -5.11 -1.36 -15.44
N LEU A 107 -5.08 -1.45 -14.11
CA LEU A 107 -4.78 -0.33 -13.21
C LEU A 107 -3.53 -0.60 -12.37
N LEU A 108 -2.78 0.45 -12.05
CA LEU A 108 -1.61 0.35 -11.15
C LEU A 108 -2.06 0.01 -9.73
N GLU A 109 -3.24 0.48 -9.34
CA GLU A 109 -3.91 0.21 -8.08
C GLU A 109 -4.11 -1.29 -7.88
N SER A 110 -4.53 -2.00 -8.92
CA SER A 110 -4.69 -3.46 -8.89
C SER A 110 -3.34 -4.16 -8.72
N VAL A 111 -2.31 -3.72 -9.43
CA VAL A 111 -0.93 -4.26 -9.28
C VAL A 111 -0.43 -4.06 -7.85
N ALA A 112 -0.53 -2.84 -7.34
CA ALA A 112 -0.12 -2.48 -5.98
C ALA A 112 -0.88 -3.31 -4.93
N GLN A 113 -2.20 -3.45 -5.11
CA GLN A 113 -3.07 -4.22 -4.23
C GLN A 113 -2.69 -5.70 -4.21
N LEU A 114 -2.44 -6.31 -5.37
CA LEU A 114 -2.02 -7.72 -5.45
C LEU A 114 -0.69 -7.94 -4.72
N ILE A 115 0.29 -7.07 -4.93
CA ILE A 115 1.59 -7.16 -4.23
C ILE A 115 1.37 -7.08 -2.71
N ALA A 116 0.62 -6.08 -2.24
CA ALA A 116 0.39 -5.86 -0.83
C ALA A 116 -0.36 -7.03 -0.18
N SER A 117 -1.46 -7.49 -0.79
CA SER A 117 -2.25 -8.60 -0.25
C SER A 117 -1.49 -9.91 -0.27
N THR A 118 -0.76 -10.22 -1.35
CA THR A 118 0.03 -11.45 -1.44
C THR A 118 1.14 -11.49 -0.40
N THR A 119 1.81 -10.36 -0.19
CA THR A 119 2.85 -10.21 0.84
C THR A 119 2.28 -10.41 2.24
N LEU A 120 1.16 -9.74 2.57
CA LEU A 120 0.49 -9.88 3.87
C LEU A 120 -0.05 -11.31 4.08
N THR A 121 -0.61 -11.95 3.06
CA THR A 121 -1.11 -13.34 3.18
C THR A 121 0.04 -14.32 3.40
N LYS A 122 1.15 -14.19 2.66
CA LYS A 122 2.29 -15.12 2.74
C LYS A 122 3.06 -15.00 4.06
N PHE A 123 3.11 -13.80 4.64
CA PHE A 123 3.98 -13.50 5.79
C PHE A 123 3.20 -12.92 6.97
N PRO A 124 2.75 -13.78 7.91
CA PRO A 124 2.02 -13.35 9.11
C PRO A 124 2.77 -12.33 9.98
N GLN A 125 4.11 -12.38 10.00
CA GLN A 125 4.95 -11.48 10.78
C GLN A 125 4.92 -10.02 10.28
N ILE A 126 4.49 -9.80 9.02
CA ILE A 126 4.36 -8.46 8.46
C ILE A 126 3.02 -7.87 8.91
N SER A 127 3.09 -6.73 9.60
CA SER A 127 1.94 -5.99 10.10
C SER A 127 1.36 -5.02 9.08
N ALA A 128 2.20 -4.44 8.24
CA ALA A 128 1.80 -3.53 7.18
C ALA A 128 2.73 -3.62 5.96
N VAL A 129 2.19 -3.31 4.79
CA VAL A 129 2.93 -3.22 3.54
C VAL A 129 2.56 -1.92 2.81
N ARG A 130 3.57 -1.15 2.43
CA ARG A 130 3.44 -0.01 1.52
C ARG A 130 3.99 -0.43 0.18
N VAL A 131 3.22 -0.22 -0.87
CA VAL A 131 3.64 -0.49 -2.24
C VAL A 131 3.50 0.78 -3.05
N LYS A 132 4.59 1.17 -3.70
CA LYS A 132 4.61 2.24 -4.69
C LYS A 132 4.82 1.64 -6.07
N VAL A 133 3.97 1.97 -7.03
CA VAL A 133 4.06 1.52 -8.42
C VAL A 133 4.18 2.73 -9.31
N GLY A 134 5.36 2.90 -9.91
CA GLY A 134 5.70 3.94 -10.86
C GLY A 134 5.74 3.43 -12.29
N LYS A 135 5.30 4.29 -13.21
CA LYS A 135 5.29 4.10 -14.65
C LYS A 135 6.13 5.21 -15.30
N PRO A 136 7.40 4.92 -15.66
CA PRO A 136 8.31 5.92 -16.22
C PRO A 136 7.93 6.37 -17.63
N HIS A 137 7.25 5.53 -18.40
CA HIS A 137 6.96 5.76 -19.82
C HIS A 137 5.46 6.00 -20.04
N VAL A 138 4.98 7.13 -19.52
CA VAL A 138 3.61 7.60 -19.76
C VAL A 138 3.53 8.50 -20.99
N ALA A 139 2.39 8.46 -21.69
CA ALA A 139 2.11 9.34 -22.82
C ALA A 139 1.72 10.76 -22.34
N VAL A 140 2.65 11.44 -21.67
CA VAL A 140 2.52 12.82 -21.19
C VAL A 140 3.70 13.64 -21.72
N HIS A 141 3.45 14.89 -22.12
CA HIS A 141 4.48 15.79 -22.62
C HIS A 141 5.26 16.43 -21.46
N GLY A 142 6.59 16.35 -21.50
CA GLY A 142 7.49 17.00 -20.53
C GLY A 142 8.40 16.01 -19.78
N PRO A 143 9.45 16.51 -19.10
CA PRO A 143 10.32 15.68 -18.28
C PRO A 143 9.62 15.24 -17.00
N LEU A 144 9.72 13.96 -16.67
CA LEU A 144 9.24 13.37 -15.41
C LEU A 144 10.03 12.09 -15.10
N ASP A 145 10.12 11.73 -13.82
CA ASP A 145 10.72 10.46 -13.42
C ASP A 145 9.74 9.29 -13.63
N TYR A 146 8.52 9.43 -13.11
CA TYR A 146 7.38 8.53 -13.36
C TYR A 146 6.08 9.15 -12.86
N LEU A 147 4.95 8.64 -13.36
CA LEU A 147 3.64 8.77 -12.70
C LEU A 147 3.29 7.46 -12.03
N GLY A 148 2.52 7.47 -10.95
CA GLY A 148 2.28 6.24 -10.21
C GLY A 148 1.28 6.35 -9.07
N VAL A 149 1.11 5.23 -8.38
CA VAL A 149 0.27 5.11 -7.18
C VAL A 149 1.11 4.65 -6.00
N GLU A 150 0.66 4.99 -4.80
CA GLU A 150 1.20 4.46 -3.56
C GLU A 150 0.03 4.06 -2.66
N ILE A 151 0.10 2.84 -2.11
CA ILE A 151 -0.88 2.36 -1.15
C ILE A 151 -0.18 1.88 0.12
N LEU A 152 -0.87 2.00 1.24
CA LEU A 152 -0.54 1.33 2.49
C LEU A 152 -1.67 0.34 2.82
N ARG A 153 -1.31 -0.90 3.14
CA ARG A 153 -2.24 -1.92 3.62
C ARG A 153 -1.74 -2.46 4.93
N ARG A 154 -2.66 -2.61 5.88
CA ARG A 154 -2.41 -3.19 7.19
C ARG A 154 -3.05 -4.56 7.24
N ARG A 155 -2.50 -5.41 8.09
CA ARG A 155 -3.26 -6.52 8.62
C ARG A 155 -4.35 -5.92 9.50
N SER A 156 -5.59 -5.96 9.04
CA SER A 156 -6.73 -5.65 9.90
C SER A 156 -6.63 -6.58 11.11
N GLY A 157 -6.57 -6.05 12.33
CA GLY A 157 -6.89 -6.85 13.50
C GLY A 157 -8.29 -7.41 13.26
N ASP A 158 -8.44 -8.72 13.31
CA ASP A 158 -9.64 -9.47 12.93
C ASP A 158 -10.97 -8.76 13.26
N THR A 159 -11.87 -8.69 12.28
CA THR A 159 -13.26 -9.09 12.52
C THR A 159 -13.76 -9.86 11.30
N PRO A 160 -13.80 -11.21 11.37
CA PRO A 160 -14.71 -12.00 10.58
C PRO A 160 -16.11 -11.89 11.19
N ASN A 161 -17.09 -11.54 10.37
CA ASN A 161 -18.43 -12.14 10.34
C ASN A 161 -19.09 -11.84 8.98
#